data_AF-A0A9J7E7Z5-F1
#
_entry.id   AF-A0A9J7E7Z5-F1
#
_cell.length_a   1.000
_cell.length_b   1.000
_cell.length_c   1.000
_cell.angle_alpha   90.00
_cell.angle_beta   90.00
_cell.angle_gamma   90.00
#
_symmetry.space_group_name_H-M   'P 1'
#
loop_
_entity.id
_entity.type
_entity.pdbx_description
1 polymer ?
#
loop_
_entity_poly.entity_id
_entity_poly.type
_entity_poly.pdbx_seq_one_letter_code
_entity_poly.pdbx_strand_id
1 'polypeptide(L)'
;MDGLPIKERYKTVKSYEESDAEIIIMENVAKKGFKTGHRMDVVSLEFAKMAIEELAKFHALSFVLKAKRPDFFEDQVKIRKIPYKTGEKWHKLAQNIINITLDNIDEGIKKRVEKFCDNIGERFTVCFENESVRNLCHGDYRANNILVKIVDGKISELIPVDYQMMYLLWMSCSGLPIFHHVLY
;
A
#
# COMPACT_ATOMS: atom_id res chain seq x y z
N MET A 1 -13.79 -16.59 4.81
CA MET A 1 -14.04 -16.02 3.46
C MET A 1 -14.86 -17.01 2.65
N ASP A 2 -15.80 -17.69 3.32
CA ASP A 2 -16.47 -18.84 2.73
C ASP A 2 -17.54 -18.32 1.77
N GLY A 3 -17.46 -18.79 0.51
CA GLY A 3 -18.22 -18.25 -0.62
C GLY A 3 -17.42 -17.43 -1.63
N LEU A 4 -16.24 -16.90 -1.29
CA LEU A 4 -15.38 -16.21 -2.27
C LEU A 4 -14.51 -17.22 -3.04
N PRO A 5 -14.45 -17.15 -4.39
CA PRO A 5 -13.51 -17.90 -5.20
C PRO A 5 -12.07 -17.72 -4.70
N ILE A 6 -11.28 -18.80 -4.69
CA ILE A 6 -9.89 -18.79 -4.13
C ILE A 6 -9.05 -17.66 -4.76
N LYS A 7 -9.20 -17.44 -6.07
CA LYS A 7 -8.48 -16.38 -6.82
C LYS A 7 -8.80 -14.95 -6.35
N GLU A 8 -9.97 -14.74 -5.74
CA GLU A 8 -10.45 -13.43 -5.28
C GLU A 8 -10.09 -13.17 -3.81
N ARG A 9 -9.65 -14.21 -3.09
CA ARG A 9 -9.20 -14.06 -1.70
C ARG A 9 -7.88 -13.30 -1.66
N TYR A 10 -7.74 -12.48 -0.62
CA TYR A 10 -6.46 -11.87 -0.32
C TYR A 10 -5.44 -12.95 0.03
N LYS A 11 -4.27 -12.91 -0.63
CA LYS A 11 -3.20 -13.86 -0.38
C LYS A 11 -2.33 -13.39 0.77
N THR A 12 -2.05 -14.30 1.68
CA THR A 12 -1.14 -14.05 2.81
C THR A 12 -0.24 -15.25 3.01
N VAL A 13 0.95 -15.00 3.56
CA VAL A 13 1.84 -16.08 4.00
C VAL A 13 1.24 -16.68 5.27
N LYS A 14 1.32 -18.01 5.40
CA LYS A 14 0.90 -18.68 6.64
C LYS A 14 1.73 -18.13 7.80
N SER A 15 1.06 -17.57 8.81
CA SER A 15 1.68 -17.20 10.07
C SER A 15 1.54 -18.33 11.10
N TYR A 16 2.41 -18.32 12.09
CA TYR A 16 2.43 -19.26 13.21
C TYR A 16 2.20 -18.50 14.52
N GLU A 17 1.56 -19.15 15.49
CA GLU A 17 1.36 -18.58 16.81
C GLU A 17 2.71 -18.44 17.53
N GLU A 18 2.87 -17.32 18.24
CA GLU A 18 4.05 -17.00 19.03
C GLU A 18 3.59 -16.43 20.39
N SER A 19 4.43 -16.54 21.42
CA SER A 19 4.12 -16.00 22.75
C SER A 19 4.37 -14.49 22.88
N ASP A 20 5.07 -13.87 21.93
CA ASP A 20 5.41 -12.45 21.92
C ASP A 20 4.55 -11.68 20.92
N ALA A 21 3.94 -10.58 21.35
CA ALA A 21 3.08 -9.73 20.53
C ALA A 21 3.86 -8.87 19.52
N GLU A 22 5.18 -8.75 19.66
CA GLU A 22 6.05 -7.97 18.76
C GLU A 22 6.66 -8.80 17.63
N ILE A 23 6.50 -10.12 17.67
CA ILE A 23 7.10 -11.05 16.71
C ILE A 23 6.02 -11.66 15.82
N ILE A 24 6.26 -11.65 14.50
CA ILE A 24 5.43 -12.37 13.53
C ILE A 24 6.29 -13.45 12.87
N ILE A 25 5.94 -14.71 13.11
CA ILE A 25 6.56 -15.84 12.43
C ILE A 25 5.75 -16.19 11.19
N MET A 26 6.42 -16.22 10.04
CA MET A 26 5.80 -16.53 8.74
C MET A 26 6.50 -17.70 8.05
N GLU A 27 5.74 -18.45 7.25
CA GLU A 27 6.27 -19.52 6.44
C GLU A 27 7.30 -19.00 5.43
N ASN A 28 8.45 -19.68 5.36
CA ASN A 28 9.43 -19.40 4.30
C ASN A 28 8.90 -19.89 2.95
N VAL A 29 8.34 -18.98 2.16
CA VAL A 29 7.79 -19.26 0.82
C VAL A 29 8.83 -19.23 -0.29
N ALA A 30 10.12 -19.03 0.00
CA ALA A 30 11.17 -19.07 -1.03
C ALA A 30 11.20 -20.43 -1.75
N LYS A 31 11.00 -21.53 -1.03
CA LYS A 31 10.91 -22.88 -1.59
C LYS A 31 9.69 -23.08 -2.50
N LYS A 32 8.69 -22.19 -2.44
CA LYS A 32 7.51 -22.17 -3.32
C LYS A 32 7.73 -21.31 -4.57
N GLY A 33 8.96 -20.83 -4.80
CA GLY A 33 9.34 -20.02 -5.96
C GLY A 33 9.08 -18.52 -5.80
N PHE A 34 8.74 -18.06 -4.59
CA PHE A 34 8.61 -16.63 -4.33
C PHE A 34 9.98 -15.99 -4.12
N LYS A 35 10.13 -14.78 -4.64
CA LYS A 35 11.33 -13.95 -4.47
C LYS A 35 10.95 -12.52 -4.14
N THR A 36 11.88 -11.81 -3.53
CA THR A 36 11.76 -10.38 -3.26
C THR A 36 12.35 -9.60 -4.44
N GLY A 37 11.62 -8.59 -4.92
CA GLY A 37 12.15 -7.64 -5.91
C GLY A 37 13.22 -6.74 -5.28
N HIS A 38 14.19 -6.32 -6.07
CA HIS A 38 15.16 -5.34 -5.59
C HIS A 38 14.53 -3.94 -5.53
N ARG A 39 14.76 -3.21 -4.44
CA ARG A 39 14.02 -1.97 -4.12
C ARG A 39 14.21 -0.82 -5.11
N MET A 40 15.30 -0.86 -5.89
CA MET A 40 15.65 0.17 -6.87
C MET A 40 15.15 -0.17 -8.28
N ASP A 41 14.57 -1.36 -8.45
CA ASP A 41 14.13 -1.81 -9.76
C ASP A 41 12.79 -1.17 -10.11
N VAL A 42 12.66 -0.73 -11.37
CA VAL A 42 11.38 -0.28 -11.90
C VAL A 42 10.51 -1.51 -12.15
N VAL A 43 9.34 -1.53 -11.54
CA VAL A 43 8.37 -2.61 -11.72
C VAL A 43 7.73 -2.56 -13.10
N SER A 44 7.38 -3.72 -13.66
CA SER A 44 6.61 -3.78 -14.90
C SER A 44 5.17 -3.30 -14.68
N LEU A 45 4.48 -2.90 -15.74
CA LEU A 45 3.06 -2.55 -15.68
C LEU A 45 2.19 -3.73 -15.22
N GLU A 46 2.54 -4.95 -15.64
CA GLU A 46 1.89 -6.19 -15.20
C GLU A 46 1.99 -6.36 -13.67
N PHE A 47 3.20 -6.19 -13.13
CA PHE A 47 3.43 -6.22 -11.69
C PHE A 47 2.58 -5.15 -10.98
N ALA A 48 2.65 -3.91 -11.45
CA ALA A 48 1.94 -2.78 -10.82
C ALA A 48 0.42 -3.03 -10.78
N LYS A 49 -0.15 -3.53 -11.87
CA LYS A 49 -1.58 -3.87 -11.95
C LYS A 49 -1.95 -4.95 -10.93
N MET A 50 -1.24 -6.07 -10.92
CA MET A 50 -1.50 -7.17 -9.98
C MET A 50 -1.28 -6.73 -8.52
N ALA A 51 -0.27 -5.90 -8.27
CA ALA A 51 0.01 -5.36 -6.94
C ALA A 51 -1.12 -4.47 -6.45
N ILE A 52 -1.69 -3.61 -7.32
CA ILE A 52 -2.84 -2.77 -6.97
C ILE A 52 -4.09 -3.64 -6.72
N GLU A 53 -4.28 -4.73 -7.47
CA GLU A 53 -5.38 -5.68 -7.22
C GLU A 53 -5.26 -6.36 -5.84
N GLU A 54 -4.07 -6.81 -5.44
CA GLU A 54 -3.86 -7.36 -4.10
C GLU A 54 -4.00 -6.31 -2.99
N LEU A 55 -3.59 -5.06 -3.24
CA LEU A 55 -3.80 -3.95 -2.30
C LEU A 55 -5.30 -3.62 -2.15
N ALA A 56 -6.07 -3.66 -3.23
CA ALA A 56 -7.52 -3.46 -3.18
C ALA A 56 -8.21 -4.56 -2.34
N LYS A 57 -7.79 -5.83 -2.50
CA LYS A 57 -8.25 -6.93 -1.64
C LYS A 57 -7.88 -6.69 -0.17
N PHE A 58 -6.67 -6.20 0.10
CA PHE A 58 -6.24 -5.84 1.46
C PHE A 58 -7.12 -4.74 2.07
N HIS A 59 -7.38 -3.66 1.33
CA HIS A 59 -8.30 -2.60 1.76
C HIS A 59 -9.70 -3.15 2.03
N ALA A 60 -10.19 -4.09 1.22
CA ALA A 60 -11.50 -4.72 1.40
C ALA A 60 -11.60 -5.51 2.73
N LEU A 61 -10.49 -6.00 3.29
CA LEU A 61 -10.48 -6.70 4.58
C LEU A 61 -10.99 -5.82 5.72
N SER A 62 -10.85 -4.49 5.63
CA SER A 62 -11.38 -3.53 6.61
C SER A 62 -12.89 -3.64 6.76
N PHE A 63 -13.60 -3.76 5.63
CA PHE A 63 -15.05 -3.90 5.62
C PHE A 63 -15.47 -5.27 6.16
N VAL A 64 -14.75 -6.32 5.79
CA VAL A 64 -14.98 -7.67 6.32
C VAL A 64 -14.75 -7.69 7.83
N LEU A 65 -13.69 -7.07 8.32
CA LEU A 65 -13.36 -7.00 9.73
C LEU A 65 -14.43 -6.23 10.52
N LYS A 66 -14.86 -5.08 10.00
CA LYS A 66 -15.96 -4.29 10.58
C LYS A 66 -17.27 -5.09 10.63
N ALA A 67 -17.59 -5.84 9.59
CA ALA A 67 -18.83 -6.61 9.53
C ALA A 67 -18.81 -7.86 10.42
N LYS A 68 -17.67 -8.56 10.50
CA LYS A 68 -17.56 -9.86 11.20
C LYS A 68 -17.08 -9.76 12.64
N ARG A 69 -16.32 -8.71 12.99
CA ARG A 69 -15.76 -8.48 14.32
C ARG A 69 -15.88 -6.99 14.68
N PRO A 70 -17.11 -6.45 14.79
CA PRO A 70 -17.34 -5.02 14.98
C PRO A 70 -16.65 -4.48 16.24
N ASP A 71 -16.72 -5.20 17.36
CA ASP A 71 -16.11 -4.76 18.63
C ASP A 71 -14.59 -4.66 18.51
N PHE A 72 -13.94 -5.68 17.93
CA PHE A 72 -12.50 -5.64 17.66
C PHE A 72 -12.14 -4.48 16.72
N PHE A 73 -12.96 -4.23 15.70
CA PHE A 73 -12.74 -3.12 14.78
C PHE A 73 -12.80 -1.77 15.51
N GLU A 74 -13.83 -1.53 16.32
CA GLU A 74 -13.99 -0.29 17.07
C GLU A 74 -12.88 -0.12 18.12
N ASP A 75 -12.55 -1.17 18.87
CA ASP A 75 -11.64 -1.09 20.02
C ASP A 75 -10.16 -1.17 19.66
N GLN A 76 -9.78 -1.87 18.59
CA GLN A 76 -8.38 -2.20 18.30
C GLN A 76 -7.87 -1.62 16.99
N VAL A 77 -8.79 -1.33 16.06
CA VAL A 77 -8.44 -0.93 14.70
C VAL A 77 -8.73 0.56 14.52
N LYS A 78 -9.96 1.01 14.80
CA LYS A 78 -10.43 2.40 14.65
C LYS A 78 -9.68 3.39 15.53
N ILE A 79 -9.23 2.99 16.72
CA ILE A 79 -8.49 3.90 17.60
C ILE A 79 -7.04 4.14 17.16
N ARG A 80 -6.51 3.36 16.19
CA ARG A 80 -5.13 3.51 15.73
C ARG A 80 -4.98 4.85 15.01
N LYS A 81 -3.98 5.62 15.44
CA LYS A 81 -3.65 6.91 14.84
C LYS A 81 -2.86 6.70 13.57
N ILE A 82 -3.09 7.58 12.59
CA ILE A 82 -2.24 7.69 11.42
C ILE A 82 -0.86 8.14 11.91
N PRO A 83 0.24 7.51 11.46
CA PRO A 83 1.59 7.86 11.90
C PRO A 83 2.09 9.22 11.33
N TYR A 84 1.29 9.86 10.49
CA TYR A 84 1.60 11.12 9.82
C TYR A 84 0.85 12.28 10.46
N LYS A 85 1.58 13.37 10.72
CA LYS A 85 1.01 14.65 11.11
C LYS A 85 1.08 15.59 9.91
N THR A 86 -0.08 16.07 9.47
CA THR A 86 -0.21 17.11 8.47
C THR A 86 0.28 18.45 9.04
N GLY A 87 0.50 19.44 8.15
CA GLY A 87 0.97 20.77 8.53
C GLY A 87 2.33 21.15 7.94
N GLU A 88 2.89 22.29 8.38
CA GLU A 88 4.02 22.95 7.73
C GLU A 88 5.25 22.04 7.54
N LYS A 89 5.60 21.24 8.55
CA LYS A 89 6.73 20.29 8.47
C LYS A 89 6.53 19.25 7.38
N TRP A 90 5.30 18.76 7.19
CA TRP A 90 4.96 17.82 6.12
C TRP A 90 5.07 18.48 4.75
N HIS A 91 4.52 19.69 4.60
CA HIS A 91 4.60 20.44 3.33
C HIS A 91 6.06 20.74 2.95
N LYS A 92 6.89 21.13 3.93
CA LYS A 92 8.32 21.35 3.72
C LYS A 92 9.06 20.08 3.33
N LEU A 93 8.75 18.95 3.96
CA LEU A 93 9.32 17.66 3.58
C LEU A 93 8.94 17.29 2.15
N ALA A 94 7.66 17.40 1.79
CA ALA A 94 7.17 17.12 0.45
C ALA A 94 7.88 18.00 -0.59
N GLN A 95 7.96 19.32 -0.35
CA GLN A 95 8.65 20.24 -1.25
C GLN A 95 10.14 19.90 -1.41
N ASN A 96 10.83 19.55 -0.33
CA ASN A 96 12.23 19.13 -0.41
C ASN A 96 12.42 17.88 -1.26
N ILE A 97 11.53 16.89 -1.13
CA ILE A 97 11.56 15.67 -1.95
C ILE A 97 11.30 16.00 -3.42
N ILE A 98 10.35 16.90 -3.70
CA ILE A 98 10.07 17.37 -5.06
C ILE A 98 11.31 18.03 -5.65
N ASN A 99 11.94 18.97 -4.94
CA ASN A 99 13.12 19.68 -5.42
C ASN A 99 14.28 18.71 -5.73
N ILE A 100 14.58 17.78 -4.80
CA ILE A 100 15.60 16.75 -5.03
C ILE A 100 15.25 15.90 -6.26
N THR A 101 13.97 15.55 -6.44
CA THR A 101 13.53 14.78 -7.62
C THR A 101 13.75 15.58 -8.90
N LEU A 102 13.34 16.86 -8.93
CA LEU A 102 13.50 17.73 -10.10
C LEU A 102 14.99 17.94 -10.46
N ASP A 103 15.89 17.94 -9.48
CA ASP A 103 17.33 18.05 -9.71
C ASP A 103 17.95 16.78 -10.34
N ASN A 104 17.27 15.64 -10.24
CA ASN A 104 17.80 14.32 -10.62
C ASN A 104 17.02 13.64 -11.76
N ILE A 105 16.14 14.36 -12.46
CA ILE A 105 15.38 13.84 -13.61
C ILE A 105 15.67 14.62 -14.89
N ASP A 106 15.39 13.99 -16.04
CA ASP A 106 15.58 14.60 -17.35
C ASP A 106 14.70 15.84 -17.54
N GLU A 107 15.27 16.87 -18.19
CA GLU A 107 14.60 18.15 -18.46
C GLU A 107 13.25 17.97 -19.19
N GLY A 108 13.17 16.97 -20.07
CA GLY A 108 11.96 16.65 -20.84
C GLY A 108 10.76 16.20 -19.99
N ILE A 109 10.98 15.72 -18.76
CA ILE A 109 9.92 15.27 -17.86
C ILE A 109 9.67 16.20 -16.66
N LYS A 110 10.56 17.16 -16.39
CA LYS A 110 10.44 18.08 -15.25
C LYS A 110 9.09 18.78 -15.17
N LYS A 111 8.64 19.40 -16.27
CA LYS A 111 7.32 20.09 -16.31
C LYS A 111 6.15 19.17 -15.97
N ARG A 112 6.22 17.89 -16.34
CA ARG A 112 5.17 16.90 -16.02
C ARG A 112 5.20 16.56 -14.54
N VAL A 113 6.39 16.39 -13.96
CA VAL A 113 6.58 16.11 -12.53
C VAL A 113 6.17 17.31 -11.68
N GLU A 114 6.58 18.53 -12.04
CA GLU A 114 6.15 19.77 -11.38
C GLU A 114 4.62 19.84 -11.31
N LYS A 115 3.96 19.72 -12.47
CA LYS A 115 2.49 19.75 -12.55
C LYS A 115 1.82 18.64 -11.73
N PHE A 116 2.40 17.44 -11.71
CA PHE A 116 1.86 16.34 -10.89
C PHE A 116 1.98 16.63 -9.39
N CYS A 117 3.08 17.28 -9.00
CA CYS A 117 3.44 17.65 -7.65
C CYS A 117 2.79 18.96 -7.18
N ASP A 118 2.10 19.69 -8.05
CA ASP A 118 1.31 20.87 -7.67
C ASP A 118 0.35 20.52 -6.51
N ASN A 119 0.45 21.30 -5.44
CA ASN A 119 -0.33 21.17 -4.21
C ASN A 119 -0.30 19.76 -3.58
N ILE A 120 0.80 19.02 -3.76
CA ILE A 120 0.89 17.63 -3.28
C ILE A 120 0.77 17.56 -1.74
N GLY A 121 1.29 18.55 -1.02
CA GLY A 121 1.18 18.64 0.44
C GLY A 121 -0.27 18.73 0.91
N GLU A 122 -1.05 19.60 0.26
CA GLU A 122 -2.47 19.81 0.52
C GLU A 122 -3.28 18.59 0.12
N ARG A 123 -2.99 18.00 -1.05
CA ARG A 123 -3.66 16.76 -1.52
C ARG A 123 -3.45 15.60 -0.56
N PHE A 124 -2.23 15.43 -0.04
CA PHE A 124 -1.96 14.43 0.99
C PHE A 124 -2.68 14.76 2.29
N THR A 125 -2.69 16.04 2.71
CA THR A 125 -3.42 16.49 3.91
C THR A 125 -4.90 16.13 3.84
N VAL A 126 -5.56 16.39 2.70
CA VAL A 126 -6.94 15.97 2.46
C VAL A 126 -7.11 14.46 2.57
N CYS A 127 -6.17 13.66 2.07
CA CYS A 127 -6.23 12.20 2.22
C CYS A 127 -6.13 11.78 3.70
N PHE A 128 -5.26 12.41 4.48
CA PHE A 128 -5.07 12.07 5.89
C PHE A 128 -6.22 12.54 6.80
N GLU A 129 -6.88 13.64 6.46
CA GLU A 129 -7.91 14.27 7.29
C GLU A 129 -9.35 13.96 6.87
N ASN A 130 -9.57 13.34 5.71
CA ASN A 130 -10.90 12.91 5.29
C ASN A 130 -11.48 11.90 6.30
N GLU A 131 -12.77 11.91 6.62
CA GLU A 131 -13.36 10.93 7.57
C GLU A 131 -14.42 10.00 6.95
N SER A 132 -14.47 9.91 5.61
CA SER A 132 -15.55 9.19 4.92
C SER A 132 -15.47 7.67 5.06
N VAL A 133 -14.29 7.07 4.82
CA VAL A 133 -14.12 5.62 4.80
C VAL A 133 -12.77 5.23 5.42
N ARG A 134 -12.80 4.44 6.51
CA ARG A 134 -11.60 3.86 7.13
C ARG A 134 -11.22 2.57 6.43
N ASN A 135 -10.02 2.54 5.86
CA ASN A 135 -9.44 1.34 5.28
C ASN A 135 -8.11 1.02 5.97
N LEU A 136 -7.85 -0.27 6.15
CA LEU A 136 -6.57 -0.83 6.52
C LEU A 136 -5.60 -0.55 5.39
N CYS A 137 -4.55 0.19 5.69
CA CYS A 137 -3.48 0.53 4.78
C CYS A 137 -2.21 -0.21 5.18
N HIS A 138 -1.50 -0.70 4.18
CA HIS A 138 -0.25 -1.43 4.38
C HIS A 138 0.86 -0.51 4.93
N GLY A 139 0.85 0.76 4.52
CA GLY A 139 1.75 1.80 5.03
C GLY A 139 3.16 1.83 4.45
N ASP A 140 3.67 0.70 3.94
CA ASP A 140 4.92 0.64 3.18
C ASP A 140 4.81 -0.28 1.94
N TYR A 141 3.90 0.06 1.04
CA TYR A 141 3.58 -0.79 -0.12
C TYR A 141 4.56 -0.58 -1.28
N ARG A 142 5.75 -1.15 -1.16
CA ARG A 142 6.85 -1.09 -2.14
C ARG A 142 7.12 -2.46 -2.76
N ALA A 143 7.79 -2.48 -3.90
CA ALA A 143 8.11 -3.72 -4.62
C ALA A 143 8.90 -4.73 -3.77
N ASN A 144 9.78 -4.27 -2.89
CA ASN A 144 10.55 -5.14 -1.98
C ASN A 144 9.71 -5.71 -0.81
N ASN A 145 8.50 -5.19 -0.58
CA ASN A 145 7.54 -5.69 0.40
C ASN A 145 6.43 -6.52 -0.28
N ILE A 146 6.63 -6.90 -1.54
CA ILE A 146 5.71 -7.74 -2.30
C ILE A 146 6.51 -8.90 -2.86
N LEU A 147 6.26 -10.10 -2.34
CA LEU A 147 6.86 -11.32 -2.84
C LEU A 147 6.25 -11.68 -4.19
N VAL A 148 7.09 -11.95 -5.19
CA VAL A 148 6.68 -12.29 -6.54
C VAL A 148 7.04 -13.73 -6.87
N LYS A 149 6.12 -14.44 -7.52
CA LYS A 149 6.38 -15.75 -8.12
C LYS A 149 6.21 -15.65 -9.63
N ILE A 150 7.18 -16.23 -10.33
CA ILE A 150 7.23 -16.23 -11.80
C ILE A 150 7.18 -17.67 -12.28
N VAL A 151 6.30 -17.95 -13.23
CA VAL A 151 6.15 -19.26 -13.89
C VAL A 151 6.16 -18.99 -15.40
N ASP A 152 7.00 -19.72 -16.14
CA ASP A 152 7.15 -19.56 -17.59
C ASP A 152 7.40 -18.10 -18.05
N GLY A 153 8.20 -17.37 -17.27
CA GLY A 153 8.54 -15.97 -17.53
C GLY A 153 7.45 -14.95 -17.23
N LYS A 154 6.28 -15.37 -16.70
CA LYS A 154 5.16 -14.47 -16.35
C LYS A 154 4.93 -14.41 -14.86
N ILE A 155 4.43 -13.27 -14.38
CA ILE A 155 4.05 -13.10 -12.98
C ILE A 155 2.82 -13.96 -12.72
N SER A 156 2.98 -15.01 -11.91
CA SER A 156 1.87 -15.89 -11.55
C SER A 156 1.17 -15.42 -10.29
N GLU A 157 1.91 -14.93 -9.30
CA GLU A 157 1.38 -14.58 -7.98
C GLU A 157 2.18 -13.45 -7.32
N LEU A 158 1.47 -12.60 -6.57
CA LEU A 158 2.03 -11.60 -5.67
C LEU A 158 1.49 -11.82 -4.26
N ILE A 159 2.35 -11.64 -3.25
CA ILE A 159 1.99 -11.70 -1.83
C ILE A 159 2.61 -10.51 -1.11
N PRO A 160 1.82 -9.52 -0.67
CA PRO A 160 2.32 -8.48 0.21
C PRO A 160 2.81 -9.04 1.54
N VAL A 161 3.86 -8.45 2.08
CA VAL A 161 4.48 -8.76 3.37
C VAL A 161 4.95 -7.46 4.01
N ASP A 162 5.49 -7.51 5.24
CA ASP A 162 5.93 -6.33 5.99
C ASP A 162 4.78 -5.40 6.38
N TYR A 163 4.02 -5.86 7.38
CA TYR A 163 2.87 -5.13 7.92
C TYR A 163 3.24 -4.23 9.10
N GLN A 164 4.53 -3.94 9.33
CA GLN A 164 4.98 -3.16 10.50
C GLN A 164 4.45 -1.72 10.49
N MET A 165 4.25 -1.17 9.29
CA MET A 165 3.65 0.15 9.09
C MET A 165 2.13 0.09 8.85
N MET A 166 1.45 -0.99 9.22
CA MET A 166 0.00 -1.08 9.00
C MET A 166 -0.75 -0.08 9.89
N TYR A 167 -1.58 0.75 9.27
CA TYR A 167 -2.45 1.72 9.98
C TYR A 167 -3.82 1.78 9.30
N LEU A 168 -4.80 2.38 9.97
CA LEU A 168 -6.01 2.83 9.27
C LEU A 168 -5.75 4.18 8.64
N LEU A 169 -5.95 4.28 7.34
CA LEU A 169 -6.06 5.55 6.65
C LEU A 169 -7.49 5.76 6.21
N TRP A 170 -7.83 7.03 6.13
CA TRP A 170 -9.01 7.44 5.42
C TRP A 170 -8.69 7.56 3.94
N MET A 171 -9.30 6.74 3.10
CA MET A 171 -9.18 6.98 1.66
C MET A 171 -10.44 7.66 1.20
N SER A 172 -10.29 8.84 0.59
CA SER A 172 -11.37 9.42 -0.16
C SER A 172 -11.54 8.65 -1.47
N CYS A 173 -12.77 8.32 -1.85
CA CYS A 173 -13.06 7.95 -3.25
C CYS A 173 -12.72 9.10 -4.23
N SER A 174 -12.45 10.32 -3.74
CA SER A 174 -11.93 11.44 -4.54
C SER A 174 -10.42 11.38 -4.82
N GLY A 175 -9.69 10.36 -4.32
CA GLY A 175 -8.30 10.05 -4.69
C GLY A 175 -8.17 9.18 -5.95
N LEU A 176 -9.27 8.60 -6.45
CA LEU A 176 -9.32 7.87 -7.73
C LEU A 176 -8.77 8.64 -8.96
N PRO A 177 -8.88 9.98 -9.06
CA PRO A 177 -8.25 10.74 -10.14
C PRO A 177 -6.71 10.67 -10.12
N ILE A 178 -6.10 10.41 -8.96
CA ILE A 178 -4.65 10.27 -8.81
C ILE A 178 -4.16 9.00 -9.52
N PHE A 179 -4.94 7.91 -9.42
CA PHE A 179 -4.66 6.66 -10.15
C PHE A 179 -4.93 6.81 -11.66
N HIS A 180 -5.88 7.66 -12.04
CA HIS A 180 -6.19 7.93 -13.45
C HIS A 180 -5.06 8.66 -14.18
N HIS A 181 -4.29 9.52 -13.51
CA HIS A 181 -3.16 10.26 -14.10
C HIS A 181 -1.82 9.51 -14.13
N VAL A 182 -1.72 8.38 -13.43
CA VAL A 182 -0.52 7.52 -13.44
C VAL A 182 -0.65 6.39 -14.46
N LEU A 183 -1.88 6.03 -14.86
CA LEU A 183 -2.15 4.92 -15.77
C LEU A 183 -2.61 5.34 -17.17
N TYR A 184 -2.74 6.66 -17.44
CA TYR A 184 -3.01 7.23 -18.77
C TYR A 184 -2.22 8.52 -18.99
#